data_AF-A0A0N4TFN6-F1
#
_entry.id   AF-A0A0N4TFN6-F1
#
_cell.length_a   1.000
_cell.length_b   1.000
_cell.length_c   1.000
_cell.angle_alpha   90.00
_cell.angle_beta   90.00
_cell.angle_gamma   90.00
#
_symmetry.space_group_name_H-M   'P 1'
#
loop_
_entity.id
_entity.type
_entity.pdbx_description
1 polymer ?
#
loop_
_entity_poly.entity_id
_entity_poly.type
_entity_poly.pdbx_seq_one_letter_code
_entity_poly.pdbx_strand_id
1 'polypeptide(L)'
;MPNTSSASEKPTSYQASPSNTSNAFTQNEKASLANRFLPNQWTLITSMDSELFRCLHLPNETFVTLAKDKWLRFYVRKQSEYELKNTIRLPDKEGLVTDLTRSTRGDQLAYTASNAYLYHSYINQIDHDSNWNVFHTPPLPPVRGWEAYFSVRYTLDDKYLIVGGAGGY
;
A
#
# COMPACT_ATOMS: atom_id res chain seq x y z
N MET A 1 -5.80 50.79 47.66
CA MET A 1 -6.54 49.51 47.58
C MET A 1 -5.96 48.71 46.40
N PRO A 2 -5.86 47.38 46.53
CA PRO A 2 -4.56 46.73 46.43
C PRO A 2 -4.42 45.68 45.31
N ASN A 3 -3.15 45.41 45.00
CA ASN A 3 -2.49 44.13 44.69
C ASN A 3 -3.03 43.17 43.60
N THR A 4 -2.23 43.13 42.52
CA THR A 4 -1.50 41.94 42.03
C THR A 4 -2.06 40.56 42.43
N SER A 5 -2.57 39.83 41.43
CA SER A 5 -2.60 38.38 41.46
C SER A 5 -1.68 37.85 40.37
N SER A 6 -0.49 37.46 40.81
CA SER A 6 0.48 36.67 40.08
C SER A 6 -0.02 35.22 40.01
N ALA A 7 -0.49 34.78 38.85
CA ALA A 7 -0.52 33.36 38.54
C ALA A 7 0.84 32.99 37.94
N SER A 8 1.76 32.59 38.82
CA SER A 8 2.98 31.89 38.42
C SER A 8 2.55 30.55 37.81
N GLU A 9 2.69 30.41 36.50
CA GLU A 9 2.68 29.11 35.85
C GLU A 9 3.90 28.35 36.38
N LYS A 10 3.67 27.49 37.36
CA LYS A 10 4.63 26.52 37.83
C LYS A 10 4.99 25.64 36.63
N PRO A 11 6.25 25.58 36.18
CA PRO A 11 6.63 24.54 35.24
C PRO A 11 6.40 23.22 35.97
N THR A 12 5.53 22.36 35.44
CA THR A 12 5.45 20.97 35.87
C THR A 12 6.84 20.38 35.65
N SER A 13 7.64 20.28 36.71
CA SER A 13 8.90 19.56 36.63
C SER A 13 8.52 18.10 36.46
N TYR A 14 8.66 17.59 35.24
CA TYR A 14 8.79 16.16 35.05
C TYR A 14 10.08 15.79 35.76
N GLN A 15 9.98 15.32 37.01
CA GLN A 15 11.05 14.55 37.62
C GLN A 15 11.27 13.35 36.69
N ALA A 16 12.33 13.43 35.88
CA ALA A 16 12.80 12.29 35.13
C ALA A 16 13.11 11.20 36.15
N SER A 17 12.32 10.12 36.10
CA SER A 17 12.65 8.87 36.80
C SER A 17 14.13 8.55 36.51
N PRO A 18 14.90 8.07 37.51
CA PRO A 18 16.29 7.69 37.27
C PRO A 18 16.32 6.69 36.10
N SER A 19 17.02 7.07 35.04
CA SER A 19 17.12 6.34 33.78
C SER A 19 17.91 5.05 33.99
N ASN A 20 17.27 4.04 34.57
CA ASN A 20 17.71 2.65 34.47
C ASN A 20 17.36 2.13 33.08
N THR A 21 18.00 2.70 32.06
CA THR A 21 18.04 2.13 30.72
C THR A 21 19.42 1.56 30.50
N SER A 22 19.78 0.51 31.23
CA SER A 22 20.76 -0.43 30.68
C SER A 22 20.12 -0.95 29.39
N ASN A 23 20.60 -0.49 28.25
CA ASN A 23 20.16 -1.01 26.96
C ASN A 23 20.25 -2.54 27.03
N ALA A 24 19.11 -3.25 26.97
CA ALA A 24 19.04 -4.71 27.11
C ALA A 24 19.86 -5.46 26.04
N PHE A 25 20.27 -4.75 24.99
CA PHE A 25 21.15 -5.21 23.93
C PHE A 25 22.21 -4.17 23.62
N THR A 26 23.44 -4.62 23.41
CA THR A 26 24.52 -3.86 22.79
C THR A 26 24.14 -3.49 21.34
N GLN A 27 24.80 -2.47 20.78
CA GLN A 27 24.60 -2.09 19.38
C GLN A 27 24.93 -3.23 18.41
N ASN A 28 25.92 -4.05 18.75
CA ASN A 28 26.31 -5.23 17.97
C ASN A 28 25.23 -6.33 18.01
N GLU A 29 24.61 -6.57 19.17
CA GLU A 29 23.49 -7.52 19.27
C GLU A 29 22.27 -7.04 18.49
N LYS A 30 21.97 -5.73 18.53
CA LYS A 30 20.89 -5.13 17.73
C LYS A 30 21.16 -5.30 16.23
N ALA A 31 22.39 -5.02 15.78
CA ALA A 31 22.79 -5.18 14.39
C ALA A 31 22.79 -6.66 13.94
N SER A 32 23.28 -7.57 14.79
CA SER A 32 23.28 -9.01 14.52
C SER A 32 21.86 -9.56 14.40
N LEU A 33 20.96 -9.17 15.31
CA LEU A 33 19.54 -9.51 15.25
C LEU A 33 18.90 -8.97 13.97
N ALA A 34 19.11 -7.69 13.64
CA ALA A 34 18.58 -7.10 12.40
C ALA A 34 19.06 -7.88 11.16
N ASN A 35 20.37 -8.14 11.06
CA ASN A 35 20.96 -8.81 9.91
C ASN A 35 20.52 -10.27 9.76
N ARG A 36 20.11 -10.94 10.84
CA ARG A 36 19.62 -12.32 10.80
C ARG A 36 18.25 -12.46 10.11
N PHE A 37 17.42 -11.41 10.13
CA PHE A 37 16.06 -11.45 9.61
C PHE A 37 15.88 -10.73 8.26
N LEU A 38 16.95 -10.14 7.72
CA LEU A 38 16.92 -9.54 6.39
C LEU A 38 17.18 -10.62 5.32
N PRO A 39 16.31 -10.74 4.31
CA PRO A 39 16.57 -11.62 3.18
C PRO A 39 17.91 -11.28 2.51
N ASN A 40 18.76 -12.28 2.32
CA ASN A 40 20.07 -12.14 1.65
C ASN A 40 20.20 -13.01 0.39
N GLN A 41 19.11 -13.69 0.01
CA GLN A 41 18.99 -14.51 -1.18
C GLN A 41 17.69 -14.18 -1.89
N TRP A 42 17.71 -14.30 -3.21
CA TRP A 42 16.53 -14.17 -4.06
C TRP A 42 16.25 -15.52 -4.73
N THR A 43 15.01 -15.72 -5.14
CA THR A 43 14.60 -16.89 -5.94
C THR A 43 13.76 -16.42 -7.11
N LEU A 44 13.86 -17.14 -8.24
CA LEU A 44 13.01 -16.90 -9.39
C LEU A 44 11.71 -17.68 -9.23
N ILE A 45 10.59 -16.98 -9.14
CA ILE A 45 9.26 -17.62 -9.11
C ILE A 45 8.76 -17.88 -10.54
N THR A 46 8.84 -16.87 -11.41
CA THR A 46 8.45 -16.99 -12.81
C THR A 46 9.21 -15.98 -13.66
N SER A 47 9.41 -16.30 -14.95
CA SER A 47 9.79 -15.34 -15.99
C SER A 47 8.57 -14.99 -16.85
N MET A 48 8.52 -13.78 -17.39
CA MET A 48 7.41 -13.29 -18.22
C MET A 48 7.92 -12.41 -19.36
N ASP A 49 7.18 -12.37 -20.47
CA ASP A 49 7.47 -11.48 -21.60
C ASP A 49 6.94 -10.05 -21.40
N SER A 50 6.30 -9.79 -20.24
CA SER A 50 5.76 -8.48 -19.88
C SER A 50 6.41 -7.95 -18.60
N GLU A 51 6.60 -6.63 -18.57
CA GLU A 51 7.18 -5.92 -17.43
C GLU A 51 6.24 -5.97 -16.22
N LEU A 52 6.74 -6.49 -15.08
CA LEU A 52 6.02 -6.52 -13.81
C LEU A 52 6.20 -5.19 -13.06
N PHE A 53 5.10 -4.57 -12.64
CA PHE A 53 5.13 -3.25 -12.00
C PHE A 53 4.81 -3.27 -10.52
N ARG A 54 3.97 -4.22 -10.07
CA ARG A 54 3.54 -4.32 -8.67
C ARG A 54 3.40 -5.76 -8.22
N CYS A 55 3.65 -5.98 -6.94
CA CYS A 55 3.30 -7.20 -6.22
C CYS A 55 2.70 -6.84 -4.86
N LEU A 56 1.68 -7.58 -4.43
CA LEU A 56 1.00 -7.35 -3.16
C LEU A 56 0.70 -8.69 -2.48
N HIS A 57 0.97 -8.75 -1.18
CA HIS A 57 0.51 -9.87 -0.36
C HIS A 57 -1.01 -9.81 -0.21
N LEU A 58 -1.62 -10.98 -0.28
CA LEU A 58 -3.03 -11.24 -0.04
C LEU A 58 -3.14 -12.19 1.19
N PRO A 59 -4.34 -12.39 1.75
CA PRO A 59 -4.52 -13.38 2.83
C PRO A 59 -4.14 -14.81 2.37
N ASN A 60 -4.02 -15.73 3.33
CA ASN A 60 -3.84 -17.17 3.06
C ASN A 60 -2.58 -17.52 2.25
N GLU A 61 -1.45 -16.85 2.56
CA GLU A 61 -0.17 -17.07 1.89
C GLU A 61 -0.21 -16.90 0.36
N THR A 62 -1.07 -16.00 -0.11
CA THR A 62 -1.16 -15.66 -1.53
C THR A 62 -0.53 -14.30 -1.78
N PHE A 63 -0.11 -14.07 -3.02
CA PHE A 63 0.18 -12.73 -3.50
C PHE A 63 -0.34 -12.57 -4.92
N VAL A 64 -0.52 -11.32 -5.33
CA VAL A 64 -0.89 -10.97 -6.70
C VAL A 64 0.21 -10.11 -7.30
N THR A 65 0.53 -10.36 -8.57
CA THR A 65 1.35 -9.47 -9.38
C THR A 65 0.51 -8.81 -10.46
N LEU A 66 0.95 -7.61 -10.83
CA LEU A 66 0.41 -6.85 -11.94
C LEU A 66 1.54 -6.57 -12.93
N ALA A 67 1.31 -6.92 -14.19
CA ALA A 67 2.20 -6.56 -15.29
C ALA A 67 1.56 -5.50 -16.21
N LYS A 68 2.38 -4.92 -17.07
CA LYS A 68 1.97 -3.93 -18.08
C LYS A 68 0.88 -4.41 -19.02
N ASP A 69 0.84 -5.71 -19.27
CA ASP A 69 -0.16 -6.39 -20.08
C ASP A 69 -1.57 -6.42 -19.44
N LYS A 70 -1.75 -5.78 -18.28
CA LYS A 70 -3.01 -5.69 -17.52
C LYS A 70 -3.52 -7.04 -17.01
N TRP A 71 -2.64 -8.03 -16.86
CA TRP A 71 -2.98 -9.28 -16.20
C TRP A 71 -2.58 -9.27 -14.73
N LEU A 72 -3.56 -9.54 -13.87
CA LEU A 72 -3.35 -9.95 -12.49
C LEU A 72 -2.99 -11.43 -12.46
N ARG A 73 -1.97 -11.79 -11.69
CA ARG A 73 -1.51 -13.17 -11.55
C ARG A 73 -1.42 -13.53 -10.08
N PHE A 74 -2.22 -14.51 -9.69
CA PHE A 74 -2.37 -14.93 -8.30
C PHE A 74 -1.49 -16.13 -8.04
N TYR A 75 -0.58 -15.99 -7.08
CA TYR A 75 0.31 -17.04 -6.64
C TYR A 75 -0.11 -17.50 -5.25
N VAL A 76 0.01 -18.80 -5.01
CA VAL A 76 -0.18 -19.40 -3.68
C VAL A 76 1.13 -20.02 -3.25
N ARG A 77 1.49 -19.81 -1.98
CA ARG A 77 2.61 -20.51 -1.39
C ARG A 77 2.24 -21.98 -1.15
N LYS A 78 3.05 -22.90 -1.63
CA LYS A 78 3.04 -24.31 -1.25
C LYS A 78 4.40 -24.64 -0.66
N GLN A 79 4.41 -24.96 0.64
CA GLN A 79 5.66 -25.18 1.39
C GLN A 79 6.59 -23.94 1.34
N SER A 80 7.67 -24.00 0.55
CA SER A 80 8.66 -22.94 0.41
C SER A 80 8.65 -22.30 -0.98
N GLU A 81 7.74 -22.69 -1.85
CA GLU A 81 7.67 -22.23 -3.23
C GLU A 81 6.32 -21.56 -3.52
N TYR A 82 6.28 -20.76 -4.59
CA TYR A 82 5.07 -20.07 -5.02
C TYR A 82 4.66 -20.58 -6.40
N GLU A 83 3.41 -20.98 -6.52
CA GLU A 83 2.84 -21.50 -7.76
C GLU A 83 1.75 -20.56 -8.28
N LEU A 84 1.74 -20.36 -9.60
CA LEU A 84 0.67 -19.62 -10.27
C LEU A 84 -0.63 -20.41 -10.17
N LYS A 85 -1.65 -19.82 -9.56
CA LYS A 85 -2.98 -20.44 -9.37
C LYS A 85 -4.00 -19.94 -10.39
N ASN A 86 -3.99 -18.64 -10.66
CA ASN A 86 -4.97 -18.02 -11.52
C ASN A 86 -4.43 -16.76 -12.20
N THR A 87 -5.01 -16.41 -13.34
CA THR A 87 -4.71 -15.19 -14.09
C THR A 87 -6.02 -14.51 -14.46
N ILE A 88 -6.13 -13.22 -14.19
CA ILE A 88 -7.33 -12.43 -14.47
C ILE A 88 -6.90 -11.18 -15.22
N ARG A 89 -7.55 -10.90 -16.34
CA ARG A 89 -7.31 -9.67 -17.09
C ARG A 89 -8.10 -8.54 -16.43
N LEU A 90 -7.45 -7.43 -16.15
CA LEU A 90 -8.13 -6.21 -15.72
C LEU A 90 -9.01 -5.67 -16.86
N PRO A 91 -10.08 -4.92 -16.53
CA PRO A 91 -10.96 -4.32 -17.52
C PRO A 91 -10.18 -3.63 -18.66
N ASP A 92 -10.58 -3.92 -19.90
CA ASP A 92 -9.92 -3.39 -21.10
C ASP A 92 -10.36 -1.93 -21.35
N LYS A 93 -9.89 -1.04 -20.48
CA LYS A 93 -10.17 0.40 -20.51
C LYS A 93 -8.94 1.18 -20.91
N GLU A 94 -9.15 2.39 -21.42
CA GLU A 94 -8.07 3.31 -21.74
C GLU A 94 -7.20 3.62 -20.51
N GLY A 95 -5.95 4.01 -20.74
CA GLY A 95 -4.97 4.28 -19.69
C GLY A 95 -4.12 3.07 -19.31
N LEU A 96 -2.90 3.37 -18.85
CA LEU A 96 -1.97 2.39 -18.28
C LEU A 96 -2.28 2.24 -16.79
N VAL A 97 -2.24 1.02 -16.28
CA VAL A 97 -2.37 0.81 -14.83
C VAL A 97 -1.11 1.31 -14.15
N THR A 98 -1.27 2.17 -13.15
CA THR A 98 -0.18 2.90 -12.50
C THR A 98 0.13 2.39 -11.10
N ASP A 99 -0.89 1.95 -10.37
CA ASP A 99 -0.74 1.35 -9.04
C ASP A 99 -1.85 0.34 -8.77
N LEU A 100 -1.60 -0.55 -7.82
CA LEU A 100 -2.53 -1.57 -7.33
C LEU A 100 -2.46 -1.57 -5.81
N THR A 101 -3.61 -1.75 -5.17
CA THR A 101 -3.70 -1.91 -3.72
C THR A 101 -4.78 -2.90 -3.32
N ARG A 102 -4.70 -3.33 -2.06
CA ARG A 102 -5.62 -4.27 -1.43
C ARG A 102 -6.23 -3.61 -0.19
N SER A 103 -7.48 -3.93 0.12
CA SER A 103 -8.09 -3.53 1.39
C SER A 103 -7.33 -4.10 2.59
N THR A 104 -7.53 -3.50 3.76
CA THR A 104 -7.01 -3.96 5.05
C THR A 104 -7.57 -5.33 5.38
N ARG A 105 -8.87 -5.55 5.16
CA ARG A 105 -9.52 -6.88 5.26
C ARG A 105 -8.99 -7.90 4.26
N GLY A 106 -8.47 -7.45 3.13
CA GLY A 106 -7.84 -8.29 2.12
C GLY A 106 -8.78 -9.00 1.16
N ASP A 107 -10.03 -8.54 1.11
CA ASP A 107 -11.11 -9.05 0.28
C ASP A 107 -11.36 -8.22 -0.98
N GLN A 108 -10.77 -7.03 -1.09
CA GLN A 108 -10.93 -6.12 -2.21
C GLN A 108 -9.58 -5.73 -2.82
N LEU A 109 -9.61 -5.46 -4.13
CA LEU A 109 -8.52 -4.86 -4.87
C LEU A 109 -8.99 -3.54 -5.47
N ALA A 110 -8.08 -2.57 -5.53
CA ALA A 110 -8.28 -1.36 -6.29
C ALA A 110 -7.03 -1.06 -7.13
N TYR A 111 -7.22 -0.53 -8.33
CA TYR A 111 -6.12 -0.04 -9.15
C TYR A 111 -6.44 1.33 -9.70
N THR A 112 -5.39 2.09 -9.98
CA THR A 112 -5.47 3.39 -10.64
C THR A 112 -4.89 3.31 -12.04
N ALA A 113 -5.36 4.22 -12.90
CA ALA A 113 -4.89 4.34 -14.25
C ALA A 113 -4.39 5.76 -14.57
N SER A 114 -3.57 5.85 -15.61
CA SER A 114 -2.96 7.08 -16.10
C SER A 114 -3.95 8.07 -16.71
N ASN A 115 -5.24 7.77 -16.72
CA ASN A 115 -6.31 8.66 -17.21
C ASN A 115 -7.22 9.13 -16.08
N ALA A 116 -6.72 9.14 -14.83
CA ALA A 116 -7.46 9.55 -13.62
C ALA A 116 -8.69 8.70 -13.28
N TYR A 117 -8.70 7.43 -13.71
CA TYR A 117 -9.69 6.46 -13.26
C TYR A 117 -9.15 5.60 -12.12
N LEU A 118 -10.02 5.33 -11.18
CA LEU A 118 -9.85 4.34 -10.14
C LEU A 118 -10.90 3.24 -10.34
N TYR A 119 -10.46 2.00 -10.19
CA TYR A 119 -11.33 0.83 -10.30
C TYR A 119 -11.18 0.01 -9.03
N HIS A 120 -12.27 -0.52 -8.51
CA HIS A 120 -12.22 -1.42 -7.35
C HIS A 120 -13.29 -2.50 -7.39
N SER A 121 -12.97 -3.66 -6.84
CA SER A 121 -13.87 -4.79 -6.79
C SER A 121 -13.48 -5.77 -5.69
N TYR A 122 -14.40 -6.66 -5.33
CA TYR A 122 -14.09 -7.79 -4.46
C TYR A 122 -13.28 -8.85 -5.24
N ILE A 123 -12.28 -9.43 -4.59
CA ILE A 123 -11.37 -10.42 -5.19
C ILE A 123 -12.11 -11.66 -5.72
N ASN A 124 -13.25 -12.02 -5.12
CA ASN A 124 -14.07 -13.14 -5.57
C ASN A 124 -15.00 -12.80 -6.75
N GLN A 125 -14.98 -11.55 -7.24
CA GLN A 125 -15.86 -11.05 -8.31
C GLN A 125 -15.09 -10.39 -9.47
N ILE A 126 -13.77 -10.29 -9.39
CA ILE A 126 -12.94 -9.54 -10.36
C ILE A 126 -12.83 -10.19 -11.75
N ASP A 127 -13.35 -11.39 -11.92
CA ASP A 127 -13.33 -12.17 -13.17
C ASP A 127 -14.23 -11.59 -14.27
N HIS A 128 -15.17 -10.70 -13.91
CA HIS A 128 -16.03 -10.01 -14.86
C HIS A 128 -15.84 -8.49 -14.80
N ASP A 129 -15.63 -7.87 -15.97
CA ASP A 129 -15.45 -6.42 -16.12
C ASP A 129 -16.59 -5.61 -15.47
N SER A 130 -17.83 -6.10 -15.50
CA SER A 130 -19.01 -5.43 -14.92
C SER A 130 -18.98 -5.33 -13.39
N ASN A 131 -18.15 -6.14 -12.73
CA ASN A 131 -18.04 -6.16 -11.27
C ASN A 131 -17.02 -5.14 -10.75
N TRP A 132 -16.33 -4.44 -11.65
CA TRP A 132 -15.42 -3.36 -11.29
C TRP A 132 -16.20 -2.06 -11.16
N ASN A 133 -16.27 -1.56 -9.93
CA ASN A 133 -16.80 -0.23 -9.66
C ASN A 133 -15.77 0.80 -10.12
N VAL A 134 -16.27 1.89 -10.70
CA VAL A 134 -15.45 2.93 -11.31
C VAL A 134 -15.64 4.23 -10.56
N PHE A 135 -14.54 4.86 -10.19
CA PHE A 135 -14.52 6.21 -9.67
C PHE A 135 -13.62 7.08 -10.54
N HIS A 136 -14.15 8.22 -10.96
CA HIS A 136 -13.42 9.20 -11.75
C HIS A 136 -13.75 10.58 -11.20
N THR A 137 -12.72 11.27 -10.71
CA THR A 137 -12.87 12.65 -10.25
C THR A 137 -12.30 13.57 -11.32
N PRO A 138 -13.02 14.63 -11.71
CA PRO A 138 -12.44 15.68 -12.51
C PRO A 138 -11.12 16.19 -11.90
N PRO A 139 -10.12 16.56 -12.71
CA PRO A 139 -8.87 17.14 -12.22
C PRO A 139 -9.15 18.31 -11.27
N LEU A 140 -8.48 18.35 -10.12
CA LEU A 140 -8.61 19.44 -9.16
C LEU A 140 -7.67 20.59 -9.56
N PRO A 141 -8.07 21.86 -9.35
CA PRO A 141 -7.17 23.00 -9.55
C PRO A 141 -5.88 22.84 -8.69
N PRO A 142 -4.71 23.26 -9.20
CA PRO A 142 -4.48 24.06 -10.40
C PRO A 142 -4.26 23.22 -11.67
N VAL A 143 -4.46 21.90 -11.65
CA VAL A 143 -4.18 21.03 -12.80
C VAL A 143 -5.10 21.41 -13.96
N ARG A 144 -4.54 22.12 -14.94
CA ARG A 144 -5.22 22.43 -16.21
C ARG A 144 -4.72 21.42 -17.25
N GLY A 145 -5.45 20.33 -17.43
CA GLY A 145 -5.13 19.33 -18.47
C GLY A 145 -5.27 17.89 -18.00
N TRP A 146 -4.24 17.08 -18.28
CA TRP A 146 -4.20 15.64 -18.04
C TRP A 146 -3.91 15.33 -16.56
N GLU A 147 -4.83 14.61 -15.93
CA GLU A 147 -4.67 14.06 -14.59
C GLU A 147 -4.35 12.56 -14.69
N ALA A 148 -3.49 12.08 -13.80
CA ALA A 148 -3.10 10.69 -13.72
C ALA A 148 -2.89 10.32 -12.26
N TYR A 149 -3.50 9.23 -11.84
CA TYR A 149 -3.32 8.73 -10.48
C TYR A 149 -2.12 7.79 -10.47
N PHE A 150 -1.20 7.93 -9.51
CA PHE A 150 0.06 7.17 -9.47
C PHE A 150 0.25 6.32 -8.20
N SER A 151 -0.59 6.56 -7.19
CA SER A 151 -0.55 5.82 -5.93
C SER A 151 -1.95 5.71 -5.39
N VAL A 152 -2.30 4.55 -4.82
CA VAL A 152 -3.61 4.33 -4.20
C VAL A 152 -3.50 3.48 -2.95
N ARG A 153 -4.19 3.83 -1.87
CA ARG A 153 -4.28 3.01 -0.65
C ARG A 153 -5.68 3.07 -0.07
N TYR A 154 -6.16 1.95 0.46
CA TYR A 154 -7.34 1.97 1.33
C TYR A 154 -7.00 2.67 2.65
N THR A 155 -7.98 3.35 3.24
CA THR A 155 -7.91 3.74 4.66
C THR A 155 -7.87 2.50 5.54
N LEU A 156 -7.37 2.64 6.77
CA LEU A 156 -7.26 1.51 7.71
C LEU A 156 -8.61 0.86 8.06
N ASP A 157 -9.70 1.61 7.91
CA ASP A 157 -11.08 1.13 8.11
C ASP A 157 -11.78 0.72 6.80
N ASP A 158 -11.07 0.71 5.68
CA ASP A 158 -11.52 0.33 4.34
C ASP A 158 -12.72 1.14 3.80
N LYS A 159 -13.04 2.30 4.37
CA LYS A 159 -14.18 3.13 3.94
C LYS A 159 -13.87 4.03 2.76
N TYR A 160 -12.61 4.45 2.62
CA TYR A 160 -12.18 5.37 1.57
C TYR A 160 -10.90 4.88 0.90
N LEU A 161 -10.65 5.42 -0.29
CA LEU A 161 -9.39 5.28 -1.01
C LEU A 161 -8.68 6.63 -1.02
N ILE A 162 -7.42 6.61 -0.62
CA ILE A 162 -6.49 7.73 -0.73
C ILE A 162 -5.74 7.56 -2.04
N VAL A 163 -5.73 8.61 -2.86
CA VAL A 163 -5.12 8.57 -4.20
C VAL A 163 -4.16 9.74 -4.32
N GLY A 164 -2.94 9.46 -4.78
CA GLY A 164 -1.95 10.48 -5.14
C GLY A 164 -2.01 10.77 -6.65
N GLY A 165 -2.37 12.01 -7.00
CA GLY A 165 -2.50 12.50 -8.36
C GLY A 165 -1.24 13.20 -8.89
N ALA A 166 -1.18 13.36 -10.22
CA ALA A 166 -0.14 14.06 -10.95
C ALA A 166 -0.03 15.54 -10.53
N GLY A 167 -1.14 16.12 -10.08
CA GLY A 167 -1.20 17.46 -9.53
C GLY A 167 -0.49 17.67 -8.18
N GLY A 168 0.01 16.60 -7.54
CA GLY A 168 0.65 16.67 -6.24
C GLY A 168 -0.33 16.73 -5.06
N TYR A 169 -1.54 16.19 -5.22
CA TYR A 169 -2.57 16.07 -4.19
C TYR A 169 -3.02 14.62 -4.01
#